data_AF-A0AAW6J363-F1
#
_entry.id   AF-A0AAW6J363-F1
#
_cell.length_a   1.000
_cell.length_b   1.000
_cell.length_c   1.000
_cell.angle_alpha   90.00
_cell.angle_beta   90.00
_cell.angle_gamma   90.00
#
_symmetry.space_group_name_H-M   'P 1'
#
loop_
_entity.id
_entity.type
_entity.pdbx_description
1 polymer ?
#
loop_
_entity_poly.entity_id
_entity_poly.type
_entity_poly.pdbx_seq_one_letter_code
_entity_poly.pdbx_strand_id
1 'polypeptide(L)'
;MSRIENAMTMMAFLDASGVDRNGQAMQEATVQLMDKSGRNGLVSVSVFTGQHSSFGPHLLFGDEIRSFGIPYTEFKTNYEFPSFELNEGELELSIKGTNYEFSIKNLRLD
;
A
#
# COMPACT_ATOMS: atom_id res chain seq x y z
N MET A 1 -14.71 -2.36 -6.74
CA MET A 1 -13.81 -3.49 -6.45
C MET A 1 -14.29 -4.16 -5.17
N SER A 2 -14.33 -5.49 -5.13
CA SER A 2 -14.71 -6.25 -3.94
C SER A 2 -13.56 -6.30 -2.92
N ARG A 3 -13.87 -6.64 -1.67
CA ARG A 3 -12.85 -6.82 -0.61
C ARG A 3 -11.84 -7.93 -0.95
N ILE A 4 -12.28 -8.96 -1.66
CA ILE A 4 -11.42 -10.07 -2.11
C ILE A 4 -10.44 -9.58 -3.16
N GLU A 5 -10.92 -8.81 -4.16
CA GLU A 5 -10.08 -8.22 -5.20
C GLU A 5 -9.02 -7.29 -4.60
N ASN A 6 -9.41 -6.39 -3.69
CA ASN A 6 -8.48 -5.52 -2.97
C ASN A 6 -7.36 -6.32 -2.26
N ALA A 7 -7.74 -7.39 -1.55
CA ALA A 7 -6.78 -8.24 -0.85
C ALA A 7 -5.84 -8.95 -1.83
N MET A 8 -6.36 -9.47 -2.95
CA MET A 8 -5.57 -10.11 -4.00
C MET A 8 -4.58 -9.14 -4.65
N THR A 9 -5.01 -7.93 -4.98
CA THR A 9 -4.15 -6.90 -5.58
C THR A 9 -3.01 -6.50 -4.64
N MET A 10 -3.31 -6.29 -3.35
CA MET A 10 -2.28 -6.02 -2.35
C MET A 10 -1.31 -7.21 -2.22
N MET A 11 -1.81 -8.45 -2.13
CA MET A 11 -0.96 -9.64 -2.05
C MET A 11 -0.03 -9.76 -3.27
N ALA A 12 -0.55 -9.56 -4.48
CA ALA A 12 0.24 -9.59 -5.71
C ALA A 12 1.34 -8.53 -5.71
N PHE A 13 1.04 -7.31 -5.26
CA PHE A 13 2.04 -6.24 -5.11
C PHE A 13 3.14 -6.62 -4.12
N LEU A 14 2.77 -7.16 -2.95
CA LEU A 14 3.73 -7.57 -1.92
C LEU A 14 4.61 -8.74 -2.39
N ASP A 15 4.02 -9.74 -3.05
CA ASP A 15 4.75 -10.88 -3.62
C ASP A 15 5.74 -10.42 -4.70
N ALA A 16 5.30 -9.56 -5.61
CA ALA A 16 6.15 -9.01 -6.66
C ALA A 16 7.24 -8.06 -6.11
N SER A 17 7.00 -7.45 -4.95
CA SER A 17 7.99 -6.64 -4.23
C SER A 17 8.95 -7.48 -3.37
N GLY A 18 8.82 -8.80 -3.34
CA GLY A 18 9.71 -9.70 -2.60
C GLY A 18 9.46 -9.75 -1.09
N VAL A 19 8.28 -9.33 -0.62
CA VAL A 19 7.91 -9.37 0.79
C VAL A 19 7.63 -10.81 1.23
N ASP A 20 8.36 -11.32 2.23
CA ASP A 20 8.04 -12.63 2.82
C ASP A 20 6.80 -12.53 3.70
N ARG A 21 5.65 -12.93 3.14
CA ARG A 21 4.36 -12.90 3.85
C ARG A 21 4.17 -13.99 4.90
N ASN A 22 5.06 -14.98 4.96
CA ASN A 22 4.96 -16.11 5.90
C ASN A 22 5.95 -15.98 7.07
N GLY A 23 7.04 -15.24 6.89
CA GLY A 23 8.09 -15.06 7.90
C GLY A 23 7.72 -14.07 9.00
N GLN A 24 7.13 -12.92 8.65
CA GLN A 24 6.78 -11.86 9.59
C GLN A 24 5.38 -11.29 9.33
N ALA A 25 4.66 -10.98 10.42
CA ALA A 25 3.34 -10.38 10.34
C ALA A 25 3.38 -8.90 9.89
N MET A 26 4.51 -8.23 10.14
CA MET A 26 4.76 -6.83 9.81
C MET A 26 6.24 -6.60 9.50
N GLN A 27 6.52 -5.81 8.46
CA GLN A 27 7.86 -5.45 8.01
C GLN A 27 7.90 -3.94 7.74
N GLU A 28 8.99 -3.28 8.13
CA GLU A 28 9.21 -1.87 7.77
C GLU A 28 9.82 -1.78 6.38
N ALA A 29 9.41 -0.76 5.64
CA ALA A 29 9.89 -0.51 4.31
C ALA A 29 9.89 0.99 3.99
N THR A 30 10.62 1.33 2.94
CA THR A 30 10.53 2.63 2.27
C THR A 30 9.94 2.43 0.88
N VAL A 31 9.01 3.32 0.47
CA VAL A 31 8.45 3.35 -0.88
C VAL A 31 8.63 4.73 -1.51
N GLN A 32 8.66 4.76 -2.85
CA GLN A 32 8.45 5.99 -3.59
C GLN A 32 6.95 6.22 -3.76
N LEU A 33 6.43 7.29 -3.17
CA LEU A 33 5.06 7.73 -3.31
C LEU A 33 4.94 8.79 -4.40
N MET A 34 3.86 8.75 -5.18
CA MET A 34 3.50 9.77 -6.16
C MET A 34 2.03 10.18 -5.96
N ASP A 35 1.76 11.47 -5.78
CA ASP A 35 0.39 11.99 -5.73
C ASP A 35 -0.18 12.22 -7.14
N LYS A 36 -1.50 12.41 -7.23
CA LYS A 36 -2.19 12.71 -8.49
C LYS A 36 -1.69 13.96 -9.25
N SER A 37 -0.94 14.85 -8.60
CA SER A 37 -0.36 16.06 -9.20
C SER A 37 1.04 15.82 -9.78
N GLY A 38 1.60 14.61 -9.61
CA GLY A 38 2.93 14.23 -10.03
C GLY A 38 4.03 14.55 -9.00
N ARG A 39 3.66 15.07 -7.82
CA ARG A 39 4.61 15.25 -6.71
C ARG A 39 5.01 13.87 -6.21
N ASN A 40 6.30 13.65 -6.03
CA ASN A 40 6.81 12.38 -5.52
C ASN A 40 7.85 12.56 -4.42
N GLY A 41 8.03 11.52 -3.61
CA GLY A 41 9.02 11.48 -2.55
C GLY A 41 9.10 10.09 -1.92
N LEU A 42 10.10 9.91 -1.06
CA LEU A 42 10.24 8.68 -0.27
C LEU A 42 9.45 8.82 1.02
N VAL A 43 8.71 7.77 1.38
CA VAL A 43 7.94 7.69 2.63
C VAL A 43 8.15 6.33 3.28
N SER A 44 8.14 6.30 4.60
CA SER A 44 8.20 5.06 5.36
C SER A 44 6.82 4.42 5.39
N VAL A 45 6.80 3.09 5.30
CA VAL A 45 5.58 2.29 5.33
C VAL A 45 5.82 1.00 6.09
N SER A 46 4.97 0.74 7.08
CA SER A 46 4.84 -0.55 7.71
C SER A 46 3.90 -1.42 6.87
N VAL A 47 4.43 -2.53 6.39
CA VAL A 47 3.74 -3.52 5.56
C VAL A 47 3.22 -4.63 6.46
N PHE A 48 1.90 -4.71 6.61
CA PHE A 48 1.27 -5.82 7.32
C PHE A 48 0.89 -6.90 6.31
N THR A 49 1.44 -8.10 6.49
CA THR A 49 1.31 -9.21 5.52
C THR A 49 -0.06 -9.88 5.55
N GLY A 50 -0.89 -9.54 6.55
CA GLY A 50 -2.20 -10.14 6.78
C GLY A 50 -2.13 -11.47 7.55
N GLN A 51 -0.94 -11.92 7.92
CA GLN A 51 -0.74 -13.11 8.74
C GLN A 51 -1.47 -12.90 10.09
N HIS A 52 -2.47 -13.74 10.37
CA HIS A 52 -3.35 -13.69 11.56
C HIS A 52 -4.25 -12.46 11.71
N SER A 53 -4.38 -11.60 10.69
CA SER A 53 -5.21 -10.39 10.78
C SER A 53 -6.59 -10.58 10.13
N SER A 54 -7.65 -10.19 10.84
CA SER A 54 -9.01 -10.09 10.28
C SER A 54 -9.18 -8.98 9.25
N PHE A 55 -8.16 -8.11 9.09
CA PHE A 55 -8.19 -6.99 8.16
C PHE A 55 -7.53 -7.30 6.81
N GLY A 56 -6.89 -8.46 6.67
CA GLY A 56 -6.08 -8.79 5.51
C GLY A 56 -4.75 -8.00 5.47
N PRO A 57 -4.01 -8.10 4.36
CA PRO A 57 -2.80 -7.31 4.16
C PRO A 57 -3.14 -5.82 4.07
N HIS A 58 -2.29 -4.96 4.63
CA HIS A 58 -2.54 -3.53 4.64
C HIS A 58 -1.24 -2.74 4.82
N LEU A 59 -1.32 -1.45 4.55
CA LEU A 59 -0.20 -0.52 4.64
C LEU A 59 -0.50 0.54 5.69
N LEU A 60 0.50 0.83 6.53
CA LEU A 60 0.49 1.95 7.46
C LEU A 60 1.67 2.85 7.13
N PHE A 61 1.39 4.08 6.70
CA PHE A 61 2.37 5.09 6.39
C PHE A 61 2.64 5.99 7.58
N GLY A 62 3.83 6.59 7.62
CA GLY A 62 4.10 7.69 8.53
C GLY A 62 3.30 8.96 8.18
N ASP A 63 3.32 9.93 9.09
CA ASP A 63 2.57 11.19 8.97
C ASP A 63 3.01 12.05 7.77
N GLU A 64 4.19 11.80 7.21
CA GLU A 64 4.74 12.49 6.03
C GLU A 64 3.83 12.39 4.80
N ILE A 65 3.01 11.34 4.69
CA ILE A 65 2.06 11.16 3.58
C ILE A 65 1.04 12.30 3.50
N ARG A 66 0.75 12.99 4.62
CA ARG A 66 -0.14 14.15 4.66
C ARG A 66 0.38 15.34 3.87
N SER A 67 1.70 15.46 3.70
CA SER A 67 2.30 16.50 2.86
C SER A 67 1.99 16.35 1.36
N PHE A 68 1.50 15.18 0.96
CA PHE A 68 0.99 14.85 -0.37
C PHE A 68 -0.54 15.01 -0.48
N GLY A 69 -1.18 15.62 0.53
CA GLY A 69 -2.63 15.84 0.54
C GLY A 69 -3.46 14.60 0.86
N ILE A 70 -2.84 13.55 1.40
CA ILE A 70 -3.50 12.30 1.77
C ILE A 70 -3.81 12.33 3.28
N PRO A 71 -5.08 12.39 3.70
CA PRO A 71 -5.42 12.62 5.10
C PRO A 71 -5.27 11.38 6.00
N TYR A 72 -5.25 10.20 5.40
CA TYR A 72 -5.18 8.91 6.12
C TYR A 72 -3.78 8.32 6.04
N THR A 73 -3.40 7.59 7.09
CA THR A 73 -2.12 6.89 7.17
C THR A 73 -2.28 5.38 7.02
N GLU A 74 -3.49 4.83 7.20
CA GLU A 74 -3.73 3.38 7.22
C GLU A 74 -4.70 2.96 6.10
N PHE A 75 -4.30 1.97 5.30
CA PHE A 75 -5.01 1.54 4.09
C PHE A 75 -5.26 0.01 4.11
N LYS A 76 -6.45 -0.39 4.55
CA LYS A 76 -6.86 -1.81 4.73
C LYS A 76 -7.67 -2.34 3.56
N THR A 77 -7.44 -3.60 3.18
CA THR A 77 -8.15 -4.25 2.07
C THR A 77 -9.57 -4.71 2.41
N ASN A 78 -9.89 -4.89 3.70
CA ASN A 78 -11.22 -5.33 4.16
C ASN A 78 -12.25 -4.20 4.27
N TYR A 79 -11.87 -2.94 4.01
CA TYR A 79 -12.81 -1.83 3.94
C TYR A 79 -13.32 -1.61 2.50
N GLU A 80 -14.50 -1.01 2.37
CA GLU A 80 -15.09 -0.67 1.06
C GLU A 80 -14.30 0.42 0.32
N PHE A 81 -13.55 1.24 1.07
CA PHE A 81 -12.65 2.28 0.57
C PHE A 81 -11.40 2.22 1.44
N PRO A 82 -10.17 2.12 0.90
CA PRO A 82 -9.73 2.37 -0.50
C PRO A 82 -9.94 1.23 -1.52
N SER A 83 -9.85 1.58 -2.80
CA SER A 83 -9.61 0.63 -3.92
C SER A 83 -8.13 0.57 -4.29
N PHE A 84 -7.67 -0.63 -4.65
CA PHE A 84 -6.27 -0.89 -5.03
C PHE A 84 -6.17 -1.36 -6.48
N GLU A 85 -5.26 -0.80 -7.27
CA GLU A 85 -4.99 -1.24 -8.63
C GLU A 85 -3.49 -1.46 -8.80
N LEU A 86 -3.09 -2.62 -9.33
CA LEU A 86 -1.69 -2.96 -9.56
C LEU A 86 -1.36 -2.85 -11.04
N ASN A 87 -0.34 -2.06 -11.35
CA ASN A 87 0.36 -2.13 -12.63
C ASN A 87 1.57 -3.07 -12.47
N GLU A 88 1.44 -4.30 -12.93
CA GLU A 88 2.48 -5.33 -12.83
C GLU A 88 3.74 -4.99 -13.64
N GLY A 89 3.63 -4.26 -14.74
CA GLY A 89 4.77 -3.90 -15.59
C GLY A 89 5.73 -2.92 -14.91
N GLU A 90 5.19 -2.03 -14.08
CA GLU A 90 5.95 -1.00 -13.35
C GLU A 90 6.12 -1.32 -11.86
N LEU A 91 5.52 -2.43 -11.38
CA LEU A 91 5.38 -2.76 -9.96
C LEU A 91 4.86 -1.57 -9.14
N GLU A 92 3.77 -0.98 -9.64
CA GLU A 92 3.16 0.22 -9.08
C GLU A 92 1.76 -0.09 -8.54
N LEU A 93 1.54 0.19 -7.25
CA LEU A 93 0.26 0.05 -6.59
C LEU A 93 -0.42 1.42 -6.49
N SER A 94 -1.53 1.59 -7.19
CA SER A 94 -2.40 2.76 -7.09
C SER A 94 -3.44 2.57 -5.99
N ILE A 95 -3.63 3.60 -5.17
CA ILE A 95 -4.52 3.60 -4.00
C ILE A 95 -5.46 4.80 -4.11
N LYS A 96 -6.77 4.52 -4.21
CA LYS A 96 -7.80 5.54 -4.44
C LYS A 96 -8.87 5.49 -3.36
N GLY A 97 -9.27 6.64 -2.86
CA GLY A 97 -10.38 6.81 -1.94
C GLY A 97 -11.17 8.08 -2.25
N THR A 98 -12.18 8.39 -1.44
CA THR A 98 -13.16 9.46 -1.72
C THR A 98 -12.53 10.84 -1.96
N ASN A 99 -11.34 11.13 -1.41
CA ASN A 99 -10.68 12.43 -1.54
C ASN A 99 -9.15 12.34 -1.71
N TYR A 100 -8.62 11.17 -2.05
CA TYR A 100 -7.19 10.97 -2.25
C TYR A 100 -6.94 9.95 -3.34
N GLU A 101 -5.87 10.16 -4.08
CA GLU A 101 -5.36 9.26 -5.10
C GLU A 101 -3.85 9.43 -5.16
N PHE A 102 -3.15 8.32 -4.99
CA PHE A 102 -1.71 8.26 -5.04
C PHE A 102 -1.29 6.85 -5.47
N SER A 103 -0.03 6.72 -5.88
CA SER A 103 0.58 5.44 -6.14
C SER A 103 1.88 5.27 -5.37
N ILE A 104 2.26 4.01 -5.16
CA ILE A 104 3.54 3.64 -4.57
C ILE A 104 4.27 2.65 -5.48
N LYS A 105 5.59 2.74 -5.48
CA LYS A 105 6.49 1.80 -6.15
C LYS A 105 7.81 1.70 -5.43
N ASN A 106 8.70 0.82 -5.90
CA ASN A 106 10.05 0.65 -5.36
C ASN A 106 10.03 0.35 -3.85
N LEU A 107 9.16 -0.58 -3.41
CA LEU A 107 9.12 -1.03 -2.03
C LEU A 107 10.46 -1.70 -1.68
N ARG A 108 11.14 -1.15 -0.67
CA ARG A 108 12.42 -1.63 -0.17
C ARG A 108 12.29 -1.92 1.31
N LEU A 109 12.46 -3.17 1.69
CA LEU A 109 12.47 -3.61 3.07
C LEU A 109 13.73 -3.07 3.78
N ASP A 110 13.56 -2.61 5.01
CA ASP A 110 14.65 -2.09 5.86
C ASP A 110 15.34 -3.20 6.68
#